data_AF-A0A522A2E2-F1
#
_entry.id   AF-A0A522A2E2-F1
#
_cell.length_a   1.000
_cell.length_b   1.000
_cell.length_c   1.000
_cell.angle_alpha   90.00
_cell.angle_beta   90.00
_cell.angle_gamma   90.00
#
_symmetry.space_group_name_H-M   'P 1'
#
loop_
_entity.id
_entity.type
_entity.pdbx_description
1 polymer ?
#
loop_
_entity_poly.entity_id
_entity_poly.type
_entity_poly.pdbx_seq_one_letter_code
_entity_poly.pdbx_strand_id
1 'polypeptide(L)'
;MIAMVRRHATARNVIAVLAAIGVLALVSHGLVLPAYRAVASGFDPFGLQLPLTRAMVAIQRGAFGPGIEQASICFVAIHVFSQTLVAGFYVLFWAWMMSKSPRPLARGALLLLPLLAVLCVLVEDAGFLVLVFSDSHVPRHDVTTATLIVHRVRFFLGDVNLAITLTLAAFTIYFRSRAPAVGNVE
;
A
#
# COMPACT_ATOMS: atom_id res chain seq x y z
N MET A 1 9.38 -2.55 19.98
CA MET A 1 8.58 -2.72 18.74
C MET A 1 8.38 -4.19 18.32
N ILE A 2 9.44 -4.96 18.01
CA ILE A 2 9.31 -6.34 17.47
C ILE A 2 8.57 -7.30 18.42
N ALA A 3 8.82 -7.24 19.73
CA ALA A 3 8.13 -8.09 20.71
C ALA A 3 6.62 -7.79 20.79
N MET A 4 6.23 -6.52 20.66
CA MET A 4 4.82 -6.10 20.64
C MET A 4 4.12 -6.60 19.37
N VAL A 5 4.75 -6.45 18.21
CA VAL A 5 4.21 -6.96 16.93
C VAL A 5 3.99 -8.48 17.00
N ARG A 6 4.97 -9.23 17.52
CA ARG A 6 4.85 -10.70 17.66
C ARG A 6 3.68 -11.12 18.56
N ARG A 7 3.40 -10.39 19.65
CA ARG A 7 2.26 -10.67 20.53
C ARG A 7 0.91 -10.49 19.81
N HIS A 8 0.84 -9.56 18.88
CA HIS A 8 -0.39 -9.25 18.13
C HIS A 8 -0.50 -10.00 16.80
N ALA A 9 0.57 -10.65 16.34
CA ALA A 9 0.62 -11.43 15.11
C ALA A 9 -0.09 -12.79 15.27
N THR A 10 -1.40 -12.75 15.50
CA THR A 10 -2.27 -13.93 15.59
C THR A 10 -3.11 -14.06 14.31
N ALA A 11 -3.58 -15.28 14.00
CA ALA A 11 -4.43 -15.51 12.83
C ALA A 11 -5.70 -14.64 12.85
N ARG A 12 -6.31 -14.47 14.04
CA ARG A 12 -7.48 -13.61 14.24
C ARG A 12 -7.20 -12.16 13.83
N ASN A 13 -6.08 -11.60 14.27
CA ASN A 13 -5.74 -10.21 13.97
C ASN A 13 -5.37 -10.03 12.49
N VAL A 14 -4.66 -10.99 11.90
CA VAL A 14 -4.37 -10.99 10.45
C VAL A 14 -5.67 -10.97 9.63
N ILE A 15 -6.61 -11.87 9.95
CA ILE A 15 -7.91 -11.95 9.27
C ILE A 15 -8.73 -10.68 9.50
N ALA A 16 -8.73 -10.12 10.71
CA ALA A 16 -9.45 -8.89 11.01
C ALA A 16 -8.93 -7.70 10.19
N VAL A 17 -7.60 -7.54 10.06
CA VAL A 17 -7.01 -6.48 9.23
C VAL A 17 -7.29 -6.73 7.74
N LEU A 18 -7.20 -7.99 7.28
CA LEU A 18 -7.55 -8.34 5.90
C LEU A 18 -9.02 -8.01 5.57
N ALA A 19 -9.93 -8.30 6.49
CA ALA A 19 -11.35 -7.94 6.35
C ALA A 19 -11.55 -6.41 6.32
N ALA A 20 -10.84 -5.66 7.18
CA ALA A 20 -10.88 -4.20 7.16
C ALA A 20 -10.38 -3.63 5.81
N ILE A 21 -9.30 -4.19 5.25
CA ILE A 21 -8.81 -3.83 3.91
C ILE A 21 -9.88 -4.11 2.86
N GLY A 22 -10.53 -5.28 2.92
CA GLY A 22 -11.60 -5.65 1.99
C GLY A 22 -12.80 -4.69 2.03
N VAL A 23 -13.28 -4.34 3.23
CA VAL A 23 -14.36 -3.35 3.40
C VAL A 23 -13.93 -1.98 2.85
N LEU A 24 -12.72 -1.53 3.16
CA LEU A 24 -12.22 -0.26 2.67
C LEU A 24 -12.06 -0.24 1.14
N ALA A 25 -11.66 -1.35 0.54
CA ALA A 25 -11.58 -1.50 -0.92
C ALA A 25 -12.97 -1.38 -1.56
N LEU A 26 -14.00 -2.00 -0.96
CA LEU A 26 -15.39 -1.87 -1.42
C LEU A 26 -15.89 -0.42 -1.31
N VAL A 27 -15.65 0.25 -0.18
CA VAL A 27 -15.99 1.67 0.01
C VAL A 27 -15.28 2.55 -1.01
N SER A 28 -13.98 2.31 -1.23
CA SER A 28 -13.18 3.09 -2.16
C SER A 28 -13.67 2.94 -3.60
N HIS A 29 -13.99 1.72 -4.04
CA HIS A 29 -14.50 1.47 -5.40
C HIS A 29 -15.95 1.92 -5.58
N GLY A 30 -16.80 1.75 -4.56
CA GLY A 30 -18.23 2.04 -4.66
C GLY A 30 -18.56 3.52 -4.49
N LEU A 31 -17.77 4.27 -3.72
CA LEU A 31 -18.11 5.65 -3.33
C LEU A 31 -17.01 6.65 -3.68
N VAL A 32 -15.77 6.38 -3.29
CA VAL A 32 -14.67 7.37 -3.36
C VAL A 32 -14.19 7.58 -4.79
N LEU A 33 -13.89 6.49 -5.52
CA LEU A 33 -13.42 6.57 -6.90
C LEU A 33 -14.48 7.14 -7.85
N PRO A 34 -15.76 6.75 -7.79
CA PRO A 34 -16.80 7.38 -8.59
C PRO A 34 -16.91 8.89 -8.32
N ALA A 35 -16.89 9.30 -7.04
CA ALA A 35 -16.95 10.72 -6.67
C ALA A 35 -15.74 11.51 -7.20
N TYR A 36 -14.54 10.94 -7.13
CA TYR A 36 -13.34 11.55 -7.70
C TYR A 36 -13.44 11.68 -9.23
N ARG A 37 -13.77 10.58 -9.92
CA ARG A 37 -13.87 10.56 -11.38
C ARG A 37 -14.92 11.54 -11.91
N ALA A 38 -16.00 11.78 -11.16
CA ALA A 38 -17.03 12.75 -11.52
C ALA A 38 -16.49 14.19 -11.65
N VAL A 39 -15.52 14.58 -10.81
CA VAL A 39 -14.89 15.92 -10.85
C VAL A 39 -13.56 15.96 -11.59
N ALA A 40 -13.01 14.78 -11.91
CA ALA A 40 -11.76 14.60 -12.65
C ALA A 40 -12.00 14.19 -14.11
N SER A 41 -13.15 14.51 -14.71
CA SER A 41 -13.46 14.19 -16.11
C SER A 41 -13.28 12.70 -16.48
N GLY A 42 -13.61 11.81 -15.54
CA GLY A 42 -13.48 10.36 -15.70
C GLY A 42 -12.09 9.80 -15.40
N PHE A 43 -11.07 10.64 -15.15
CA PHE A 43 -9.73 10.18 -14.83
C PHE A 43 -9.64 9.58 -13.43
N ASP A 44 -8.81 8.56 -13.31
CA ASP A 44 -8.43 8.00 -12.01
C ASP A 44 -7.51 8.94 -11.23
N PRO A 45 -7.48 8.86 -9.89
CA PRO A 45 -6.47 9.54 -9.09
C PRO A 45 -5.05 9.15 -9.54
N PHE A 46 -4.12 10.12 -9.55
CA PHE A 46 -2.73 9.90 -9.98
C PHE A 46 -2.07 8.71 -9.28
N GLY A 47 -2.28 8.56 -7.97
CA GLY A 47 -1.72 7.48 -7.17
C GLY A 47 -2.17 6.07 -7.55
N LEU A 48 -3.18 5.91 -8.42
CA LEU A 48 -3.66 4.60 -8.87
C LEU A 48 -3.25 4.24 -10.30
N GLN A 49 -2.73 5.19 -11.08
CA GLN A 49 -2.44 4.98 -12.49
C GLN A 49 -1.03 4.42 -12.71
N LEU A 50 -0.90 3.39 -13.54
CA LEU A 50 0.38 2.89 -14.04
C LEU A 50 0.27 2.53 -15.53
N PRO A 51 1.19 2.97 -16.38
CA PRO A 51 2.28 3.92 -16.10
C PRO A 51 1.79 5.38 -16.05
N LEU A 52 2.27 6.18 -15.09
CA LEU A 52 2.03 7.62 -15.04
C LEU A 52 3.22 8.41 -15.62
N THR A 53 2.95 9.27 -16.61
CA THR A 53 3.97 10.11 -17.27
C THR A 53 3.73 11.60 -17.00
N ARG A 54 4.76 12.44 -17.21
CA ARG A 54 4.62 13.90 -17.08
C ARG A 54 3.54 14.46 -18.01
N ALA A 55 3.44 13.93 -19.23
CA ALA A 55 2.43 14.36 -20.19
C ALA A 55 1.01 14.02 -19.71
N MET A 56 0.80 12.82 -19.17
CA MET A 56 -0.49 12.43 -18.60
C MET A 56 -0.87 13.31 -17.41
N VAL A 57 0.09 13.63 -16.53
CA VAL A 57 -0.15 14.55 -15.41
C VAL A 57 -0.55 15.93 -15.92
N ALA A 58 0.12 16.47 -16.95
CA ALA A 58 -0.24 17.77 -17.53
C ALA A 58 -1.64 17.75 -18.15
N ILE A 59 -1.97 16.72 -18.93
CA ILE A 59 -3.29 16.55 -19.57
C ILE A 59 -4.39 16.49 -18.52
N GLN A 60 -4.24 15.62 -17.51
CA GLN A 60 -5.25 15.41 -16.49
C GLN A 60 -5.43 16.66 -15.61
N ARG A 61 -4.34 17.38 -15.27
CA ARG A 61 -4.44 18.66 -14.55
C ARG A 61 -5.22 19.71 -15.34
N GLY A 62 -5.09 19.72 -16.67
CA GLY A 62 -5.86 20.61 -17.54
C GLY A 62 -7.34 20.23 -17.64
N ALA A 63 -7.72 19.00 -17.29
CA ALA A 63 -9.07 18.47 -17.37
C ALA A 63 -9.83 18.48 -16.03
N PHE A 64 -9.21 18.98 -14.96
CA PHE A 64 -9.84 19.01 -13.64
C PHE A 64 -10.95 20.05 -13.55
N GLY A 65 -12.11 19.60 -13.07
CA GLY A 65 -13.27 20.46 -12.85
C GLY A 65 -13.32 21.06 -11.44
N PRO A 66 -14.34 21.89 -11.16
CA PRO A 66 -14.61 22.40 -9.83
C PRO A 66 -14.76 21.26 -8.81
N GLY A 67 -14.17 21.43 -7.62
CA GLY A 67 -14.25 20.45 -6.54
C GLY A 67 -13.16 19.37 -6.55
N ILE A 68 -12.23 19.39 -7.52
CA ILE A 68 -11.11 18.44 -7.58
C ILE A 68 -10.23 18.45 -6.33
N GLU A 69 -10.04 19.61 -5.70
CA GLU A 69 -9.22 19.76 -4.50
C GLU A 69 -9.81 18.98 -3.32
N GLN A 70 -11.10 19.16 -3.05
CA GLN A 70 -11.83 18.45 -2.00
C GLN A 70 -11.84 16.94 -2.25
N ALA A 71 -12.10 16.53 -3.50
CA ALA A 71 -12.08 15.12 -3.88
C ALA A 71 -10.68 14.51 -3.75
N SER A 72 -9.63 15.26 -4.08
CA SER A 72 -8.23 14.83 -3.94
C SER A 72 -7.82 14.68 -2.47
N ILE A 73 -8.21 15.61 -1.59
CA ILE A 73 -7.97 15.48 -0.14
C ILE A 73 -8.66 14.22 0.39
N CYS A 74 -9.94 14.02 0.06
CA CYS A 74 -10.70 12.87 0.52
C CYS A 74 -10.08 11.56 0.03
N PHE A 75 -9.73 11.51 -1.26
CA PHE A 75 -9.05 10.36 -1.85
C PHE A 75 -7.72 10.07 -1.15
N VAL A 76 -6.86 11.08 -0.98
CA VAL A 76 -5.54 10.91 -0.34
C VAL A 76 -5.69 10.42 1.09
N ALA A 77 -6.62 10.96 1.87
CA ALA A 77 -6.86 10.51 3.25
C ALA A 77 -7.21 9.01 3.29
N ILE A 78 -8.11 8.57 2.41
CA ILE A 78 -8.54 7.18 2.32
C ILE A 78 -7.41 6.29 1.77
N HIS A 79 -6.65 6.78 0.79
CA HIS A 79 -5.53 6.07 0.19
C HIS A 79 -4.42 5.83 1.22
N VAL A 80 -3.98 6.86 1.94
CA VAL A 80 -2.98 6.76 3.02
C VAL A 80 -3.45 5.80 4.11
N PHE A 81 -4.71 5.91 4.53
CA PHE A 81 -5.28 5.00 5.53
C PHE A 81 -5.28 3.55 5.04
N SER A 82 -5.70 3.31 3.79
CA SER A 82 -5.67 1.99 3.16
C SER A 82 -4.26 1.41 3.11
N GLN A 83 -3.28 2.19 2.67
CA GLN A 83 -1.89 1.73 2.57
C GLN A 83 -1.28 1.46 3.94
N THR A 84 -1.68 2.22 4.96
CA THR A 84 -1.30 1.96 6.37
C THR A 84 -1.87 0.62 6.85
N LEU A 85 -3.13 0.31 6.55
CA LEU A 85 -3.72 -1.00 6.87
C LEU A 85 -3.01 -2.13 6.13
N VAL A 86 -2.71 -1.96 4.84
CA VAL A 86 -1.97 -2.95 4.03
C VAL A 86 -0.58 -3.20 4.59
N ALA A 87 0.15 -2.15 5.00
CA ALA A 87 1.44 -2.31 5.65
C ALA A 87 1.32 -3.02 7.01
N GLY A 88 0.31 -2.66 7.80
CA GLY A 88 -0.01 -3.34 9.05
C GLY A 88 -0.32 -4.83 8.83
N PHE A 89 -1.06 -5.16 7.78
CA PHE A 89 -1.32 -6.53 7.37
C PHE A 89 -0.03 -7.26 7.04
N TYR A 90 0.84 -6.72 6.17
CA TYR A 90 2.11 -7.38 5.83
C TYR A 90 2.99 -7.60 7.07
N VAL A 91 3.11 -6.60 7.94
CA VAL A 91 3.88 -6.70 9.19
C VAL A 91 3.34 -7.82 10.09
N LEU A 92 2.02 -7.85 10.32
CA LEU A 92 1.38 -8.87 11.15
C LEU A 92 1.46 -10.26 10.51
N PHE A 93 1.22 -10.34 9.20
CA PHE A 93 1.22 -11.59 8.46
C PHE A 93 2.61 -12.21 8.41
N TRP A 94 3.65 -11.42 8.12
CA TRP A 94 5.03 -11.89 8.13
C TRP A 94 5.47 -12.29 9.53
N ALA A 95 5.13 -11.51 10.56
CA ALA A 95 5.42 -11.87 11.94
C ALA A 95 4.73 -13.18 12.34
N TRP A 96 3.47 -13.38 11.92
CA TRP A 96 2.71 -14.59 12.18
C TRP A 96 3.32 -15.79 11.46
N MET A 97 3.64 -15.69 10.16
CA MET A 97 4.30 -16.75 9.39
C MET A 97 5.66 -17.11 9.97
N MET A 98 6.49 -16.12 10.30
CA MET A 98 7.80 -16.35 10.92
C MET A 98 7.68 -17.07 12.27
N SER A 99 6.60 -16.85 13.03
CA SER A 99 6.34 -17.60 14.28
C SER A 99 6.03 -19.08 14.05
N LYS A 100 5.64 -19.46 12.83
CA LYS A 100 5.34 -20.84 12.44
C LYS A 100 6.49 -21.54 11.72
N SER A 101 7.58 -20.83 11.44
CA SER A 101 8.78 -21.38 10.81
C SER A 101 9.67 -22.10 11.84
N PRO A 102 10.23 -23.28 11.52
CA PRO A 102 11.09 -24.03 12.43
C PRO A 102 12.46 -23.38 12.66
N ARG A 103 12.87 -22.42 11.82
CA ARG A 103 14.08 -21.61 12.01
C ARG A 103 13.72 -20.14 12.21
N PRO A 104 14.42 -19.43 13.12
CA PRO A 104 14.20 -18.00 13.33
C PRO A 104 14.62 -17.24 12.07
N LEU A 105 13.66 -16.91 11.20
CA LEU A 105 13.83 -15.98 10.07
C LEU A 105 13.97 -14.52 10.53
N ALA A 106 14.37 -14.30 11.79
CA ALA A 106 14.20 -13.07 12.55
C ALA A 106 15.17 -11.96 12.12
N ARG A 107 14.98 -11.41 10.92
CA ARG A 107 15.53 -10.11 10.55
C ARG A 107 14.46 -9.07 10.75
N GLY A 108 14.46 -8.43 11.92
CA GLY A 108 13.51 -7.36 12.26
C GLY A 108 13.47 -6.22 11.23
N ALA A 109 14.55 -6.03 10.47
CA ALA A 109 14.62 -5.09 9.35
C ALA A 109 13.63 -5.40 8.21
N LEU A 110 13.28 -6.67 7.99
CA LEU A 110 12.28 -7.05 6.97
C LEU A 110 10.91 -6.40 7.28
N LEU A 111 10.55 -6.31 8.56
CA LEU A 111 9.28 -5.72 9.00
C LEU A 111 9.21 -4.20 8.80
N LEU A 112 10.32 -3.54 8.46
CA LEU A 112 10.33 -2.11 8.13
C LEU A 112 9.97 -1.86 6.66
N LEU A 113 10.08 -2.86 5.79
CA LEU A 113 9.85 -2.69 4.36
C LEU A 113 8.42 -2.24 4.02
N PRO A 114 7.35 -2.81 4.62
CA PRO A 114 5.99 -2.32 4.38
C PRO A 114 5.79 -0.88 4.88
N LEU A 115 6.52 -0.47 5.93
CA LEU A 115 6.46 0.90 6.44
C LEU A 115 7.15 1.89 5.49
N LEU A 116 8.24 1.49 4.85
CA LEU A 116 8.88 2.30 3.81
C LEU A 116 7.93 2.54 2.63
N ALA A 117 7.14 1.54 2.24
CA ALA A 117 6.12 1.72 1.20
C ALA A 117 5.08 2.78 1.59
N VAL A 118 4.65 2.83 2.86
CA VAL A 118 3.72 3.87 3.37
C VAL A 118 4.38 5.25 3.35
N LEU A 119 5.67 5.35 3.69
CA LEU A 119 6.39 6.63 3.57
C LEU A 119 6.42 7.11 2.12
N CYS A 120 6.64 6.21 1.15
CA CYS A 120 6.55 6.56 -0.26
C CYS A 120 5.15 7.04 -0.64
N VAL A 121 4.07 6.39 -0.16
CA VAL A 121 2.69 6.85 -0.37
C VAL A 121 2.50 8.28 0.15
N LEU A 122 2.93 8.56 1.39
CA LEU A 122 2.77 9.88 1.99
C LEU A 122 3.49 10.97 1.18
N VAL A 123 4.73 10.71 0.78
CA VAL A 123 5.53 11.65 -0.01
C VAL A 123 4.95 11.85 -1.41
N GLU A 124 4.49 10.76 -2.04
CA GLU A 124 3.86 10.78 -3.35
C GLU A 124 2.53 11.55 -3.33
N ASP A 125 1.63 11.22 -2.40
CA ASP A 125 0.32 11.85 -2.29
C ASP A 125 0.46 13.33 -1.91
N ALA A 126 1.42 13.70 -1.06
CA ALA A 126 1.75 15.10 -0.78
C ALA A 126 2.21 15.82 -2.06
N GLY A 127 3.07 15.19 -2.85
CA GLY A 127 3.51 15.72 -4.14
C GLY A 127 2.34 15.90 -5.13
N PHE A 128 1.42 14.94 -5.22
CA PHE A 128 0.23 15.07 -6.06
C PHE A 128 -0.72 16.14 -5.56
N LEU A 129 -0.92 16.30 -4.25
CA LEU A 129 -1.71 17.41 -3.71
C LEU A 129 -1.09 18.75 -4.08
N VAL A 130 0.24 18.90 -3.97
CA VAL A 130 0.92 20.13 -4.43
C VAL A 130 0.64 20.40 -5.91
N LEU A 131 0.55 19.38 -6.76
CA LEU A 131 0.20 19.53 -8.17
C LEU A 131 -1.27 19.88 -8.39
N VAL A 132 -2.19 19.34 -7.58
CA VAL A 132 -3.62 19.65 -7.65
C VAL A 132 -3.89 21.09 -7.20
N PHE A 133 -3.28 21.53 -6.10
CA PHE A 133 -3.45 22.89 -5.53
C PHE A 133 -2.63 23.97 -6.24
N SER A 134 -1.81 23.61 -7.22
CA SER A 134 -1.04 24.58 -8.00
C SER A 134 -1.73 24.87 -9.32
N ASP A 135 -1.55 26.10 -9.80
CA ASP A 135 -2.04 26.53 -11.11
C ASP A 135 -1.62 25.52 -12.19
N SER A 136 -2.62 25.01 -12.92
CA SER A 136 -2.46 24.01 -13.97
C SER A 136 -1.67 24.56 -15.16
N HIS A 137 -1.68 25.88 -15.37
CA HIS A 137 -0.97 26.55 -16.46
C HIS A 137 0.52 26.76 -16.16
N VAL A 138 0.94 26.62 -14.89
CA VAL A 138 2.34 26.73 -14.49
C VAL A 138 2.96 25.32 -14.41
N PRO A 139 3.95 25.00 -15.26
CA PRO A 139 4.61 23.71 -15.20
C PRO A 139 5.45 23.59 -13.92
N ARG A 140 5.14 22.59 -13.08
CA ARG A 140 5.95 22.24 -11.90
C ARG A 140 6.82 21.01 -12.17
N HIS A 141 7.72 21.12 -13.14
CA HIS A 141 8.53 19.99 -13.62
C HIS A 141 9.31 19.29 -12.50
N ASP A 142 9.84 20.04 -11.53
CA ASP A 142 10.62 19.47 -10.42
C ASP A 142 9.74 18.60 -9.51
N VAL A 143 8.59 19.14 -9.09
CA VAL A 143 7.62 18.43 -8.25
C VAL A 143 7.09 17.20 -8.98
N THR A 144 6.64 17.36 -10.24
CA THR A 144 6.15 16.23 -11.03
C THR A 144 7.22 15.14 -11.18
N THR A 145 8.47 15.51 -11.42
CA THR A 145 9.56 14.53 -11.57
C THR A 145 9.82 13.79 -10.27
N ALA A 146 9.95 14.52 -9.16
CA ALA A 146 10.19 13.92 -7.85
C ALA A 146 9.04 12.97 -7.47
N THR A 147 7.79 13.41 -7.63
CA THR A 147 6.61 12.59 -7.34
C THR A 147 6.57 11.32 -8.19
N LEU A 148 6.85 11.42 -9.50
CA LEU A 148 6.87 10.24 -10.39
C LEU A 148 7.98 9.25 -10.04
N ILE A 149 9.13 9.71 -9.56
CA ILE A 149 10.21 8.82 -9.08
C ILE A 149 9.72 8.06 -7.84
N VAL A 150 9.17 8.77 -6.85
CA VAL A 150 8.65 8.15 -5.62
C VAL A 150 7.51 7.17 -5.93
N HIS A 151 6.62 7.53 -6.85
CA HIS A 151 5.54 6.70 -7.34
C HIS A 151 6.05 5.36 -7.90
N ARG A 152 7.07 5.39 -8.76
CA ARG A 152 7.71 4.17 -9.29
C ARG A 152 8.37 3.33 -8.20
N VAL A 153 9.06 3.98 -7.26
CA VAL A 153 9.68 3.29 -6.11
C VAL A 153 8.62 2.61 -5.25
N ARG A 154 7.49 3.27 -4.98
CA ARG A 154 6.38 2.70 -4.21
C ARG A 154 5.88 1.41 -4.87
N PHE A 155 5.60 1.43 -6.17
CA PHE A 155 5.12 0.24 -6.87
C PHE A 155 6.13 -0.90 -6.85
N PHE A 156 7.41 -0.59 -7.09
CA PHE A 156 8.49 -1.57 -6.94
C PHE A 156 8.53 -2.17 -5.52
N LEU A 157 8.38 -1.36 -4.47
CA LEU A 157 8.29 -1.86 -3.09
C LEU A 157 7.05 -2.75 -2.88
N GLY A 158 5.94 -2.45 -3.54
CA GLY A 158 4.75 -3.31 -3.59
C GLY A 158 5.05 -4.69 -4.16
N ASP A 159 5.73 -4.75 -5.31
CA ASP A 159 6.15 -6.00 -5.94
C ASP A 159 7.11 -6.80 -5.05
N VAL A 160 8.06 -6.12 -4.41
CA VAL A 160 9.00 -6.75 -3.47
C VAL A 160 8.26 -7.30 -2.25
N ASN A 161 7.32 -6.56 -1.67
CA ASN A 161 6.50 -7.03 -0.55
C ASN A 161 5.70 -8.29 -0.96
N LEU A 162 5.13 -8.31 -2.17
CA LEU A 162 4.42 -9.49 -2.68
C LEU A 162 5.36 -10.68 -2.85
N ALA A 163 6.52 -10.48 -3.48
CA ALA A 163 7.52 -11.54 -3.69
C ALA A 163 8.03 -12.14 -2.37
N ILE A 164 8.32 -11.30 -1.37
CA ILE A 164 8.71 -11.73 -0.01
C ILE A 164 7.57 -12.53 0.63
N THR A 165 6.33 -12.06 0.50
CA THR A 165 5.15 -12.73 1.05
C THR A 165 4.98 -14.14 0.48
N LEU A 166 5.07 -14.29 -0.84
CA LEU A 166 4.99 -15.58 -1.51
C LEU A 166 6.14 -16.50 -1.09
N THR A 167 7.35 -15.97 -0.98
CA THR A 167 8.54 -16.73 -0.54
C THR A 167 8.38 -17.23 0.89
N LEU A 168 7.92 -16.37 1.81
CA LEU A 168 7.67 -16.75 3.21
C LEU A 168 6.55 -17.77 3.33
N ALA A 169 5.48 -17.64 2.54
CA ALA A 169 4.38 -18.59 2.52
C ALA A 169 4.84 -19.96 2.01
N ALA A 170 5.55 -20.00 0.88
CA ALA A 170 6.10 -21.23 0.30
C ALA A 170 7.06 -21.93 1.28
N PHE A 171 7.97 -21.18 1.90
CA PHE A 171 8.89 -21.70 2.92
C PHE A 171 8.13 -22.30 4.11
N THR A 172 7.14 -21.57 4.63
CA THR A 172 6.32 -22.02 5.77
C THR A 172 5.57 -23.32 5.44
N ILE A 173 4.96 -23.42 4.26
CA ILE A 173 4.23 -24.61 3.79
C ILE A 173 5.20 -25.79 3.63
N TYR A 174 6.32 -25.59 2.95
CA TYR A 174 7.33 -26.62 2.72
C TYR A 174 7.85 -27.21 4.03
N PHE A 175 8.27 -26.38 4.97
CA PHE A 175 8.81 -26.86 6.24
C PHE A 175 7.76 -27.45 7.18
N ARG A 176 6.50 -26.98 7.13
CA ARG A 176 5.40 -27.63 7.86
C ARG A 176 5.07 -29.01 7.29
N SER A 177 5.08 -29.16 5.97
CA SER A 177 4.82 -30.46 5.32
C SER A 177 5.91 -31.50 5.56
N ARG A 178 7.11 -31.07 5.96
CA ARG A 178 8.27 -31.91 6.24
C ARG A 178 8.61 -32.04 7.73
N ALA A 179 7.88 -31.36 8.61
CA ALA A 179 8.00 -31.64 10.03
C ALA A 179 7.51 -33.08 10.24
N PRO A 180 8.34 -34.00 10.77
CA PRO A 180 7.87 -35.33 11.08
C PRO A 180 6.64 -35.18 11.99
N ALA A 181 5.59 -35.96 11.72
CA ALA A 181 4.53 -36.17 12.68
C ALA A 181 5.20 -36.78 13.92
N VAL A 182 5.65 -35.93 14.84
CA VAL A 182 6.03 -36.37 16.17
C VAL A 182 4.73 -36.86 16.75
N GLY A 183 4.57 -38.18 16.71
CA GLY A 183 3.39 -38.86 17.16
C GLY A 183 3.05 -38.39 18.56
N ASN A 184 1.75 -38.24 18.79
CA ASN A 184 1.19 -38.44 20.12
C ASN A 184 1.65 -39.83 20.57
N VAL A 185 2.78 -39.88 21.28
CA VAL A 185 3.06 -41.00 22.17
C VAL A 185 2.36 -40.62 23.46
N GLU A 186 1.38 -41.46 23.78
CA GLU A 186 0.47 -41.42 24.92
C GLU A 186 1.14 -41.12 26.27
#